data_AF-A0A367JI28-F1
#
_entry.id   AF-A0A367JI28-F1
#
_cell.length_a   1.000
_cell.length_b   1.000
_cell.length_c   1.000
_cell.angle_alpha   90.00
_cell.angle_beta   90.00
_cell.angle_gamma   90.00
#
_symmetry.space_group_name_H-M   'P 1'
#
loop_
_entity.id
_entity.type
_entity.pdbx_description
1 polymer ?
#
loop_
_entity_poly.entity_id
_entity_poly.type
_entity_poly.pdbx_seq_one_letter_code
_entity_poly.pdbx_strand_id
1 'polypeptide(L)'
;MSTEELYNKALRSFLLKKHITAINNCNKAIAALSNNYQNANAETLRMNIWTLYLNILAILLKDSKFDSLVKLPGFEKVGSLQDACFCIWNKVKEGYGGIHFVDPGLVFTMISMDVNLQQYNCAKVVAEEWFYSLSDAILDHISQQIENDDDHISYAYNKIVELYIIRILSGLYDFETAESFLEYNSILTGTKLESLKLSIKEHKELLETQKKLKEEEIARIVTLENEKKEREEEKKKKEIEVKKMDFLEKEGVKEENTVVNSSKDNEIGSSNTINTDKTDISNERTRQVIVIKHWINQISAKGIASYTAVLLFIFAFLTLLRKRGRLSLVLEKLWQTIKMGTKVTYM
;
A
#
# COMPACT_ATOMS: atom_id res chain seq x y z
N MET A 1 22.08 -24.62 27.85
CA MET A 1 22.41 -23.23 27.44
C MET A 1 21.51 -22.32 28.25
N SER A 2 22.06 -21.32 28.94
CA SER A 2 21.24 -20.49 29.84
C SER A 2 20.33 -19.54 29.05
N THR A 3 19.23 -19.11 29.67
CA THR A 3 18.29 -18.14 29.08
C THR A 3 19.00 -16.83 28.70
N GLU A 4 19.92 -16.38 29.53
CA GLU A 4 20.73 -15.17 29.30
C GLU A 4 21.71 -15.33 28.13
N GLU A 5 22.36 -16.49 27.99
CA GLU A 5 23.20 -16.80 26.83
C GLU A 5 22.38 -16.79 25.52
N LEU A 6 21.16 -17.33 25.56
CA LEU A 6 20.25 -17.35 24.42
C LEU A 6 19.81 -15.93 24.03
N TYR A 7 19.46 -15.10 25.02
CA TYR A 7 19.15 -13.69 24.83
C TYR A 7 20.33 -12.92 24.21
N ASN A 8 21.54 -13.06 24.76
CA ASN A 8 22.73 -12.39 24.25
C ASN A 8 23.07 -12.83 22.81
N LYS A 9 22.89 -14.12 22.48
CA LYS A 9 23.03 -14.60 21.09
C LYS A 9 21.94 -14.02 20.17
N ALA A 10 20.71 -13.89 20.65
CA ALA A 10 19.62 -13.26 19.89
C ALA A 10 19.92 -11.79 19.61
N LEU A 11 20.31 -11.03 20.63
CA LEU A 11 20.68 -9.62 20.54
C LEU A 11 21.85 -9.41 19.56
N ARG A 12 22.93 -10.21 19.70
CA ARG A 12 24.07 -10.12 18.78
C ARG A 12 23.67 -10.46 17.33
N SER A 13 22.80 -11.45 17.14
CA SER A 13 22.28 -11.79 15.80
C SER A 13 21.41 -10.68 15.22
N PHE A 14 20.62 -10.00 16.07
CA PHE A 14 19.79 -8.87 15.70
C PHE A 14 20.64 -7.68 15.23
N LEU A 15 21.68 -7.31 16.00
CA LEU A 15 22.62 -6.25 15.65
C LEU A 15 23.35 -6.53 14.33
N LEU A 16 23.61 -7.81 14.03
CA LEU A 16 24.19 -8.26 12.76
C LEU A 16 23.17 -8.39 11.62
N LYS A 17 21.93 -7.90 11.79
CA LYS A 17 20.82 -7.97 10.81
C LYS A 17 20.44 -9.40 10.39
N LYS A 18 20.79 -10.40 11.19
CA LYS A 18 20.40 -11.81 10.98
C LYS A 18 19.08 -12.10 11.68
N HIS A 19 18.01 -11.42 11.24
CA HIS A 19 16.70 -11.40 11.91
C HIS A 19 16.07 -12.78 12.12
N ILE A 20 16.19 -13.70 11.14
CA ILE A 20 15.67 -15.08 11.27
C ILE A 20 16.46 -15.89 12.32
N THR A 21 17.77 -15.69 12.43
CA THR A 21 18.58 -16.33 13.48
C THR A 21 18.26 -15.74 14.85
N ALA A 22 18.07 -14.41 14.91
CA ALA A 22 17.71 -13.70 16.13
C ALA A 22 16.38 -14.19 16.70
N ILE A 23 15.32 -14.26 15.87
CA ILE A 23 13.99 -14.70 16.32
C ILE A 23 13.99 -16.17 16.78
N ASN A 24 14.76 -17.04 16.12
CA ASN A 24 14.89 -18.43 16.56
C ASN A 24 15.59 -18.54 17.92
N ASN A 25 16.58 -17.69 18.20
CA ASN A 25 17.21 -17.64 19.52
C ASN A 25 16.27 -17.04 20.58
N CYS A 26 15.46 -16.03 20.23
CA CYS A 26 14.39 -15.52 21.10
C CYS A 26 13.37 -16.62 21.44
N ASN A 27 12.86 -17.36 20.45
CA ASN A 27 11.93 -18.47 20.68
C ASN A 27 12.52 -19.54 21.62
N LYS A 28 13.81 -19.86 21.47
CA LYS A 28 14.51 -20.77 22.39
C LYS A 28 14.64 -20.19 23.80
N ALA A 29 14.93 -18.89 23.92
CA ALA A 29 14.98 -18.21 25.21
C ALA A 29 13.60 -18.18 25.90
N ILE A 30 12.54 -17.93 25.13
CA ILE A 30 11.14 -17.99 25.59
C ILE A 30 10.78 -19.41 26.06
N ALA A 31 11.13 -20.44 25.30
CA ALA A 31 10.88 -21.82 25.72
C ALA A 31 11.67 -22.20 26.99
N ALA A 32 12.86 -21.62 27.19
CA ALA A 32 13.70 -21.85 28.37
C ALA A 32 13.24 -21.07 29.61
N LEU A 33 12.25 -20.18 29.50
CA LEU A 33 11.74 -19.37 30.62
C LEU A 33 10.86 -20.16 31.62
N SER A 34 10.68 -21.48 31.50
CA SER A 34 9.70 -22.22 32.32
C SER A 34 10.11 -22.47 33.79
N ASN A 35 9.21 -22.05 34.69
CA ASN A 35 8.85 -22.57 36.03
C ASN A 35 9.53 -22.08 37.32
N ASN A 36 10.53 -21.18 37.31
CA ASN A 36 11.06 -20.68 38.61
C ASN A 36 11.71 -19.30 38.55
N TYR A 37 10.95 -18.30 38.12
CA TYR A 37 11.45 -16.94 37.93
C TYR A 37 10.60 -15.91 38.68
N GLN A 38 10.60 -15.98 40.02
CA GLN A 38 10.07 -14.94 40.92
C GLN A 38 11.14 -13.92 41.36
N ASN A 39 12.24 -13.79 40.61
CA ASN A 39 13.29 -12.81 40.90
C ASN A 39 13.12 -11.61 39.94
N ALA A 40 13.18 -10.38 40.46
CA ALA A 40 13.07 -9.14 39.68
C ALA A 40 14.04 -9.08 38.47
N ASN A 41 15.23 -9.66 38.61
CA ASN A 41 16.20 -9.75 37.50
C ASN A 41 15.69 -10.65 36.36
N ALA A 42 14.93 -11.68 36.68
CA ALA A 42 14.38 -12.59 35.70
C ALA A 42 13.14 -12.03 35.00
N GLU A 43 12.33 -11.25 35.70
CA GLU A 43 11.21 -10.50 35.09
C GLU A 43 11.74 -9.46 34.10
N THR A 44 12.79 -8.72 34.48
CA THR A 44 13.48 -7.79 33.58
C THR A 44 14.04 -8.52 32.35
N LEU A 45 14.72 -9.66 32.54
CA LEU A 45 15.25 -10.46 31.43
C LEU A 45 14.13 -10.97 30.51
N ARG A 46 13.03 -11.43 31.10
CA ARG A 46 11.85 -11.91 30.38
C ARG A 46 11.23 -10.80 29.54
N MET A 47 11.03 -9.61 30.11
CA MET A 47 10.55 -8.42 29.40
C MET A 47 11.48 -8.10 28.23
N ASN A 48 12.80 -8.06 28.46
CA ASN A 48 13.78 -7.78 27.40
C ASN A 48 13.74 -8.80 26.25
N ILE A 49 13.57 -10.09 26.56
CA ILE A 49 13.43 -11.15 25.54
C ILE A 49 12.19 -10.92 24.69
N TRP A 50 11.05 -10.62 25.31
CA TRP A 50 9.79 -10.38 24.61
C TRP A 50 9.81 -9.08 23.80
N THR A 51 10.35 -8.00 24.36
CA THR A 51 10.53 -6.72 23.65
C THR A 51 11.43 -6.90 22.43
N LEU A 52 12.56 -7.62 22.55
CA LEU A 52 13.42 -7.93 21.41
C LEU A 52 12.68 -8.79 20.37
N TYR A 53 11.90 -9.78 20.81
CA TYR A 53 11.11 -10.64 19.95
C TYR A 53 10.09 -9.83 19.12
N LEU A 54 9.32 -8.94 19.75
CA LEU A 54 8.37 -8.06 19.08
C LEU A 54 9.05 -7.11 18.09
N ASN A 55 10.19 -6.51 18.48
CA ASN A 55 10.93 -5.63 17.59
C ASN A 55 11.48 -6.36 16.35
N ILE A 56 11.95 -7.60 16.51
CA ILE A 56 12.38 -8.41 15.36
C ILE A 56 11.19 -8.71 14.44
N LEU A 57 10.05 -9.08 15.00
CA LEU A 57 8.83 -9.34 14.25
C LEU A 57 8.34 -8.11 13.49
N ALA A 58 8.32 -6.94 14.14
CA ALA A 58 7.95 -5.67 13.52
C ALA A 58 8.76 -5.40 12.24
N ILE A 59 10.08 -5.64 12.28
CA ILE A 59 10.96 -5.50 11.12
C ILE A 59 10.65 -6.54 10.05
N LEU A 60 10.54 -7.82 10.43
CA LEU A 60 10.30 -8.93 9.50
C LEU A 60 8.96 -8.79 8.77
N LEU A 61 7.92 -8.34 9.47
CA LEU A 61 6.58 -8.12 8.93
C LEU A 61 6.56 -6.91 7.99
N LYS A 62 7.25 -5.82 8.34
CA LYS A 62 7.32 -4.61 7.52
C LYS A 62 8.08 -4.83 6.20
N ASP A 63 9.18 -5.58 6.23
CA ASP A 63 10.04 -5.82 5.06
C ASP A 63 9.44 -6.79 4.04
N SER A 64 8.15 -7.13 4.13
CA SER A 64 7.44 -8.05 3.22
C SER A 64 8.06 -9.45 3.16
N LYS A 65 8.86 -9.84 4.16
CA LYS A 65 9.42 -11.20 4.29
C LYS A 65 8.41 -12.14 4.97
N PHE A 66 7.13 -11.91 4.73
CA PHE A 66 6.02 -12.66 5.31
C PHE A 66 6.14 -14.16 5.01
N ASP A 67 6.54 -14.54 3.79
CA ASP A 67 6.78 -15.94 3.40
C ASP A 67 7.85 -16.65 4.25
N SER A 68 8.79 -15.90 4.84
CA SER A 68 9.80 -16.44 5.75
C SER A 68 9.30 -16.58 7.18
N LEU A 69 8.28 -15.81 7.57
CA LEU A 69 7.62 -15.87 8.88
C LEU A 69 6.67 -17.06 8.98
N VAL A 70 5.95 -17.42 7.91
CA VAL A 70 5.08 -18.63 7.88
C VAL A 70 5.86 -19.92 8.19
N LYS A 71 7.18 -19.92 7.97
CA LYS A 71 8.07 -21.04 8.29
C LYS A 71 8.53 -21.07 9.76
N LEU A 72 8.19 -20.07 10.55
CA LEU A 72 8.53 -20.04 11.98
C LEU A 72 7.49 -20.81 12.79
N PRO A 73 7.92 -21.51 13.86
CA PRO A 73 7.02 -22.26 14.72
C PRO A 73 5.98 -21.32 15.36
N GLY A 74 4.70 -21.67 15.16
CA GLY A 74 3.55 -20.89 15.61
C GLY A 74 2.94 -19.92 14.59
N PHE A 75 3.48 -19.85 13.36
CA PHE A 75 2.92 -19.04 12.26
C PHE A 75 2.41 -19.88 11.07
N GLU A 76 2.28 -21.19 11.26
CA GLU A 76 1.99 -22.16 10.20
C GLU A 76 0.62 -21.97 9.52
N LYS A 77 -0.33 -21.30 10.19
CA LYS A 77 -1.71 -21.10 9.72
C LYS A 77 -2.05 -19.66 9.37
N VAL A 78 -1.05 -18.78 9.29
CA VAL A 78 -1.26 -17.35 9.17
C VAL A 78 -1.49 -16.95 7.71
N GLY A 79 -2.71 -16.53 7.38
CA GLY A 79 -3.12 -16.16 6.02
C GLY A 79 -2.92 -14.69 5.67
N SER A 80 -2.90 -13.81 6.68
CA SER A 80 -2.77 -12.36 6.52
C SER A 80 -1.83 -11.72 7.55
N LEU A 81 -1.43 -10.48 7.30
CA LEU A 81 -0.65 -9.69 8.26
C LEU A 81 -1.42 -9.48 9.58
N GLN A 82 -2.73 -9.32 9.50
CA GLN A 82 -3.60 -9.18 10.68
C GLN A 82 -3.62 -10.48 11.50
N ASP A 83 -3.74 -11.63 10.85
CA ASP A 83 -3.68 -12.93 11.54
C ASP A 83 -2.32 -13.12 12.23
N ALA A 84 -1.24 -12.58 11.65
CA ALA A 84 0.09 -12.67 12.22
C ALA A 84 0.16 -11.89 13.52
N CYS A 85 -0.35 -10.65 13.53
CA CYS A 85 -0.42 -9.81 14.72
C CYS A 85 -1.25 -10.47 15.83
N PHE A 86 -2.41 -11.06 15.50
CA PHE A 86 -3.20 -11.81 16.48
C PHE A 86 -2.48 -13.04 17.02
N CYS A 87 -1.80 -13.81 16.17
CA CYS A 87 -1.01 -14.95 16.61
C CYS A 87 0.13 -14.53 17.54
N ILE A 88 0.79 -13.41 17.26
CA ILE A 88 1.83 -12.84 18.13
C ILE A 88 1.24 -12.46 19.48
N TRP A 89 0.10 -11.77 19.49
CA TRP A 89 -0.56 -11.38 20.73
C TRP A 89 -0.93 -12.58 21.59
N ASN A 90 -1.55 -13.60 20.99
CA ASN A 90 -1.89 -14.84 21.70
C ASN A 90 -0.64 -15.52 22.27
N LYS A 91 0.46 -15.57 21.52
CA LYS A 91 1.74 -16.12 21.99
C LYS A 91 2.30 -15.35 23.20
N VAL A 92 2.17 -14.01 23.20
CA VAL A 92 2.59 -13.18 24.35
C VAL A 92 1.73 -13.50 25.57
N LYS A 93 0.40 -13.55 25.43
CA LYS A 93 -0.53 -13.89 26.52
C LYS A 93 -0.25 -15.27 27.10
N GLU A 94 -0.09 -16.28 26.25
CA GLU A 94 0.28 -17.65 26.65
C GLU A 94 1.63 -17.67 27.36
N GLY A 95 2.60 -16.91 26.86
CA GLY A 95 3.90 -16.75 27.50
C GLY A 95 3.77 -16.29 28.94
N TYR A 96 2.93 -15.29 29.21
CA TYR A 96 2.66 -14.69 30.53
C TYR A 96 1.61 -15.40 31.38
N GLY A 97 1.02 -16.50 30.90
CA GLY A 97 0.00 -17.23 31.66
C GLY A 97 -1.33 -16.48 31.76
N GLY A 98 -1.59 -15.53 30.86
CA GLY A 98 -2.79 -14.71 30.83
C GLY A 98 -2.49 -13.22 30.66
N ILE A 99 -3.51 -12.46 30.27
CA ILE A 99 -3.39 -11.02 29.98
C ILE A 99 -3.09 -10.18 31.23
N HIS A 100 -3.63 -10.57 32.39
CA HIS A 100 -3.46 -9.86 33.67
C HIS A 100 -2.00 -9.80 34.15
N PHE A 101 -1.15 -10.71 33.67
CA PHE A 101 0.27 -10.78 34.05
C PHE A 101 1.19 -10.12 33.02
N VAL A 102 0.66 -9.65 31.89
CA VAL A 102 1.46 -9.03 30.85
C VAL A 102 1.87 -7.63 31.32
N ASP A 103 3.17 -7.37 31.26
CA ASP A 103 3.71 -6.06 31.62
C ASP A 103 3.14 -4.95 30.71
N PRO A 104 2.67 -3.81 31.27
CA PRO A 104 2.12 -2.70 30.49
C PRO A 104 3.06 -2.14 29.41
N GLY A 105 4.36 -2.11 29.67
CA GLY A 105 5.37 -1.68 28.68
C GLY A 105 5.46 -2.64 27.49
N LEU A 106 5.22 -3.93 27.72
CA LEU A 106 5.14 -4.91 26.64
C LEU A 106 3.85 -4.75 25.81
N VAL A 107 2.72 -4.45 26.46
CA VAL A 107 1.45 -4.12 25.78
C VAL A 107 1.62 -2.89 24.91
N PHE A 108 2.23 -1.82 25.44
CA PHE A 108 2.58 -0.63 24.68
C PHE A 108 3.44 -0.95 23.45
N THR A 109 4.44 -1.83 23.62
CA THR A 109 5.32 -2.26 22.52
C THR A 109 4.54 -3.04 21.45
N MET A 110 3.63 -3.93 21.85
CA MET A 110 2.75 -4.67 20.94
C MET A 110 1.84 -3.74 20.15
N ILE A 111 1.15 -2.82 20.82
CA ILE A 111 0.27 -1.83 20.18
C ILE A 111 1.07 -0.95 19.23
N SER A 112 2.26 -0.50 19.64
CA SER A 112 3.14 0.31 18.80
C SER A 112 3.56 -0.45 17.53
N MET A 113 3.85 -1.75 17.64
CA MET A 113 4.13 -2.60 16.49
C MET A 113 2.94 -2.64 15.53
N ASP A 114 1.73 -2.94 16.02
CA ASP A 114 0.53 -3.06 15.19
C ASP A 114 0.18 -1.74 14.48
N VAL A 115 0.28 -0.61 15.19
CA VAL A 115 0.09 0.74 14.63
C VAL A 115 1.12 1.01 13.53
N ASN A 116 2.40 0.64 13.74
CA ASN A 116 3.45 0.83 12.74
C ASN A 116 3.27 -0.06 11.50
N LEU A 117 2.60 -1.22 11.65
CA LEU A 117 2.20 -2.12 10.57
C LEU A 117 0.84 -1.73 9.94
N GLN A 118 0.25 -0.61 10.36
CA GLN A 118 -1.07 -0.12 9.93
C GLN A 118 -2.20 -1.14 10.20
N GLN A 119 -2.03 -2.02 11.18
CA GLN A 119 -3.03 -3.00 11.61
C GLN A 119 -3.86 -2.45 12.76
N TYR A 120 -4.55 -1.32 12.53
CA TYR A 120 -5.29 -0.61 13.58
C TYR A 120 -6.39 -1.44 14.24
N ASN A 121 -7.04 -2.34 13.51
CA ASN A 121 -8.02 -3.27 14.09
C ASN A 121 -7.40 -4.22 15.11
N CYS A 122 -6.19 -4.74 14.84
CA CYS A 122 -5.48 -5.58 15.80
C CYS A 122 -5.07 -4.76 17.02
N ALA A 123 -4.50 -3.57 16.79
CA ALA A 123 -4.12 -2.66 17.85
C ALA A 123 -5.29 -2.27 18.77
N LYS A 124 -6.49 -2.04 18.20
CA LYS A 124 -7.73 -1.78 18.95
C LYS A 124 -8.09 -2.94 19.86
N VAL A 125 -8.14 -4.16 19.33
CA VAL A 125 -8.45 -5.37 20.09
C VAL A 125 -7.45 -5.59 21.23
N VAL A 126 -6.15 -5.44 20.98
CA VAL A 126 -5.10 -5.59 22.02
C VAL A 126 -5.28 -4.56 23.13
N ALA A 127 -5.50 -3.28 22.78
CA ALA A 127 -5.70 -2.21 23.75
C ALA A 127 -6.97 -2.43 24.60
N GLU A 128 -8.09 -2.71 23.94
CA GLU A 128 -9.37 -2.97 24.61
C GLU A 128 -9.30 -4.19 25.52
N GLU A 129 -8.76 -5.32 25.04
CA GLU A 129 -8.59 -6.53 25.86
C GLU A 129 -7.76 -6.24 27.11
N TRP A 130 -6.69 -5.43 26.97
CA TRP A 130 -5.87 -5.02 28.10
C TRP A 130 -6.63 -4.11 29.07
N PHE A 131 -7.35 -3.09 28.58
CA PHE A 131 -8.17 -2.23 29.43
C PHE A 131 -9.23 -3.04 30.22
N TYR A 132 -9.88 -4.02 29.58
CA TYR A 132 -10.83 -4.92 30.26
C TYR A 132 -10.17 -5.83 31.29
N SER A 133 -8.85 -6.05 31.20
CA SER A 133 -8.12 -6.91 32.13
C SER A 133 -7.62 -6.20 33.39
N LEU A 134 -7.70 -4.86 33.44
CA LEU A 134 -7.25 -4.08 34.58
C LEU A 134 -8.22 -4.26 35.76
N SER A 135 -7.70 -4.69 36.91
CA SER A 135 -8.49 -4.76 38.14
C SER A 135 -8.68 -3.37 38.74
N ASP A 136 -9.77 -3.17 39.49
CA ASP A 136 -10.06 -1.92 40.22
C ASP A 136 -8.87 -1.42 41.05
N ALA A 137 -8.14 -2.33 41.73
CA ALA A 137 -6.96 -1.97 42.51
C ALA A 137 -5.82 -1.33 41.67
N ILE A 138 -5.67 -1.75 40.41
CA ILE A 138 -4.69 -1.17 39.48
C ILE A 138 -5.19 0.18 38.98
N LEU A 139 -6.48 0.30 38.68
CA LEU A 139 -7.09 1.56 38.26
C LEU A 139 -7.01 2.63 39.36
N ASP A 140 -7.22 2.23 40.62
CA ASP A 140 -7.07 3.09 41.79
C ASP A 140 -5.61 3.55 41.95
N HIS A 141 -4.64 2.64 41.80
CA HIS A 141 -3.21 2.98 41.84
C HIS A 141 -2.84 3.98 40.74
N ILE A 142 -3.29 3.72 39.50
CA ILE A 142 -3.06 4.61 38.36
C ILE A 142 -3.69 5.98 38.63
N SER A 143 -4.92 6.03 39.14
CA SER A 143 -5.60 7.30 39.45
C SER A 143 -4.85 8.13 40.48
N GLN A 144 -4.17 7.50 41.43
CA GLN A 144 -3.38 8.19 42.46
C GLN A 144 -2.01 8.66 41.95
N GLN A 145 -1.43 7.96 40.99
CA GLN A 145 -0.09 8.22 40.47
C GLN A 145 -0.06 8.84 39.07
N ILE A 146 -1.21 9.27 38.53
CA ILE A 146 -1.31 9.68 37.13
C ILE A 146 -0.46 10.91 36.76
N GLU A 147 -0.20 11.78 37.74
CA GLU A 147 0.67 12.96 37.59
C GLU A 147 2.15 12.65 37.85
N ASN A 148 2.45 11.45 38.36
CA ASN A 148 3.80 11.01 38.67
C ASN A 148 4.37 10.18 37.51
N ASP A 149 5.20 10.81 36.68
CA ASP A 149 5.83 10.15 35.53
C ASP A 149 6.85 9.06 35.92
N ASP A 150 7.22 8.95 37.21
CA ASP A 150 8.16 7.94 37.70
C ASP A 150 7.49 6.55 37.91
N ASP A 151 6.16 6.48 38.03
CA ASP A 151 5.44 5.21 38.17
C ASP A 151 5.29 4.54 36.79
N HIS A 152 5.99 3.41 36.60
CA HIS A 152 6.02 2.69 35.33
C HIS A 152 4.63 2.28 34.81
N ILE A 153 3.72 1.88 35.71
CA ILE A 153 2.38 1.41 35.34
C ILE A 153 1.52 2.58 34.86
N SER A 154 1.54 3.68 35.60
CA SER A 154 0.80 4.91 35.27
C SER A 154 1.32 5.57 34.00
N TYR A 155 2.66 5.59 33.83
CA TYR A 155 3.30 6.04 32.59
C TYR A 155 2.87 5.19 31.39
N ALA A 156 2.94 3.87 31.51
CA ALA A 156 2.56 2.96 30.43
C ALA A 156 1.07 3.07 30.09
N TYR A 157 0.19 3.15 31.08
CA TYR A 157 -1.25 3.37 30.88
C TYR A 157 -1.51 4.66 30.10
N ASN A 158 -0.91 5.78 30.54
CA ASN A 158 -1.02 7.06 29.85
C ASN A 158 -0.58 6.96 28.38
N LYS A 159 0.52 6.26 28.11
CA LYS A 159 1.02 6.08 26.75
C LYS A 159 0.14 5.17 25.89
N ILE A 160 -0.45 4.14 26.48
CA ILE A 160 -1.40 3.26 25.79
C ILE A 160 -2.68 4.03 25.45
N VAL A 161 -3.23 4.81 26.39
CA VAL A 161 -4.39 5.69 26.17
C VAL A 161 -4.11 6.70 25.05
N GLU A 162 -2.96 7.37 25.10
CA GLU A 162 -2.55 8.33 24.08
C GLU A 162 -2.48 7.66 22.69
N LEU A 163 -1.87 6.48 22.58
CA LEU A 163 -1.82 5.71 21.34
C LEU A 163 -3.21 5.27 20.87
N TYR A 164 -4.06 4.82 21.80
CA TYR A 164 -5.40 4.34 21.52
C TYR A 164 -6.26 5.44 20.88
N ILE A 165 -6.30 6.61 21.51
CA ILE A 165 -7.10 7.74 21.04
C ILE A 165 -6.49 8.33 19.75
N ILE A 166 -5.22 8.74 19.82
CA ILE A 166 -4.63 9.57 18.76
C ILE A 166 -4.31 8.74 17.52
N ARG A 167 -3.82 7.50 17.67
CA ARG A 167 -3.31 6.72 16.53
C ARG A 167 -4.23 5.59 16.11
N ILE A 168 -4.83 4.86 17.05
CA ILE A 168 -5.67 3.71 16.72
C ILE A 168 -7.05 4.17 16.25
N LEU A 169 -7.81 4.87 17.12
CA LEU A 169 -9.17 5.29 16.81
C LEU A 169 -9.22 6.31 15.67
N SER A 170 -8.32 7.30 15.67
CA SER A 170 -8.19 8.20 14.52
C SER A 170 -7.80 7.47 13.23
N GLY A 171 -6.97 6.42 13.32
CA GLY A 171 -6.61 5.58 12.17
C GLY A 171 -7.77 4.75 11.63
N LEU A 172 -8.74 4.43 12.48
CA LEU A 172 -10.00 3.76 12.13
C LEU A 172 -11.14 4.73 11.77
N TYR A 173 -10.90 6.05 11.87
CA TYR A 173 -11.93 7.09 11.74
C TYR A 173 -13.07 6.99 12.77
N ASP A 174 -12.80 6.35 13.91
CA ASP A 174 -13.76 6.07 14.98
C ASP A 174 -13.67 7.14 16.09
N PHE A 175 -13.94 8.39 15.72
CA PHE A 175 -13.82 9.55 16.62
C PHE A 175 -14.90 9.55 17.71
N GLU A 176 -16.07 9.01 17.43
CA GLU A 176 -17.17 8.90 18.40
C GLU A 176 -16.77 8.01 19.58
N THR A 177 -16.11 6.88 19.30
CA THR A 177 -15.56 6.01 20.35
C THR A 177 -14.43 6.72 21.12
N ALA A 178 -13.63 7.56 20.46
CA ALA A 178 -12.55 8.30 21.11
C ALA A 178 -13.08 9.38 22.07
N GLU A 179 -14.10 10.12 21.63
CA GLU A 179 -14.81 11.11 22.45
C GLU A 179 -15.51 10.42 23.63
N SER A 180 -16.27 9.36 23.36
CA SER A 180 -16.93 8.56 24.40
C SER A 180 -15.93 8.01 25.42
N PHE A 181 -14.81 7.45 24.96
CA PHE A 181 -13.77 6.93 25.86
C PHE A 181 -13.24 8.01 26.79
N LEU A 182 -12.99 9.22 26.29
CA LEU A 182 -12.54 10.35 27.13
C LEU A 182 -13.61 10.83 28.11
N GLU A 183 -14.89 10.80 27.73
CA GLU A 183 -15.99 11.20 28.61
C GLU A 183 -16.18 10.23 29.79
N TYR A 184 -16.04 8.92 29.55
CA TYR A 184 -16.20 7.90 30.59
C TYR A 184 -14.92 7.61 31.37
N ASN A 185 -13.76 8.09 30.92
CA ASN A 185 -12.49 7.86 31.61
C ASN A 185 -12.33 8.80 32.81
N SER A 186 -12.68 8.31 34.00
CA SER A 186 -12.54 9.05 35.26
C SER A 186 -11.09 9.24 35.72
N ILE A 187 -10.15 8.52 35.11
CA ILE A 187 -8.73 8.51 35.49
C ILE A 187 -8.00 9.70 34.86
N LEU A 188 -8.36 10.09 33.62
CA LEU A 188 -7.74 11.20 32.91
C LEU A 188 -8.32 12.54 33.36
N THR A 189 -7.58 13.29 34.18
CA THR A 189 -8.00 14.63 34.66
C THR A 189 -7.09 15.76 34.18
N GLY A 190 -7.64 16.98 34.18
CA GLY A 190 -6.87 18.22 34.03
C GLY A 190 -6.33 18.47 32.62
N THR A 191 -5.10 18.95 32.53
CA THR A 191 -4.46 19.43 31.29
C THR A 191 -4.31 18.32 30.23
N LYS A 192 -4.16 17.07 30.65
CA LYS A 192 -3.95 15.93 29.75
C LYS A 192 -5.23 15.55 29.01
N LEU A 193 -6.37 15.55 29.70
CA LEU A 193 -7.68 15.33 29.09
C LEU A 193 -7.96 16.38 28.01
N GLU A 194 -7.72 17.65 28.32
CA GLU A 194 -7.91 18.75 27.37
C GLU A 194 -6.93 18.68 26.19
N SER A 195 -5.68 18.26 26.42
CA SER A 195 -4.72 18.04 25.33
C SER A 195 -5.15 16.92 24.38
N LEU A 196 -5.76 15.86 24.90
CA LEU A 196 -6.25 14.74 24.10
C LEU A 196 -7.50 15.13 23.31
N LYS A 197 -8.45 15.86 23.92
CA LYS A 197 -9.61 16.42 23.22
C LYS A 197 -9.19 17.34 22.08
N LEU A 198 -8.22 18.23 22.33
CA LEU A 198 -7.66 19.10 21.31
C LEU A 198 -7.03 18.28 20.17
N SER A 199 -6.24 17.25 20.51
CA SER A 199 -5.60 16.38 19.53
C SER A 199 -6.61 15.62 18.66
N ILE A 200 -7.73 15.16 19.21
CA ILE A 200 -8.83 14.53 18.45
C ILE A 200 -9.39 15.54 17.44
N LYS A 201 -9.70 16.76 17.90
CA LYS A 201 -10.25 17.81 17.06
C LYS A 201 -9.31 18.17 15.91
N GLU A 202 -8.03 18.38 16.21
CA GLU A 202 -7.01 18.66 15.20
C GLU A 202 -6.88 17.52 14.17
N HIS A 203 -6.90 16.26 14.61
CA HIS A 203 -6.87 15.11 13.69
C HIS A 203 -8.11 15.04 12.79
N LYS A 204 -9.29 15.30 13.36
CA LYS A 204 -10.56 15.32 12.63
C LYS A 204 -10.55 16.42 11.55
N GLU A 205 -10.15 17.64 11.91
CA GLU A 205 -10.04 18.77 10.99
C GLU A 205 -9.00 18.52 9.88
N LEU A 206 -7.85 17.94 10.23
CA LEU A 206 -6.81 17.60 9.25
C LEU A 206 -7.32 16.58 8.22
N LEU A 207 -8.07 15.57 8.66
CA LEU A 207 -8.63 14.56 7.77
C LEU A 207 -9.76 15.09 6.90
N GLU A 208 -10.64 15.96 7.43
CA GLU A 208 -11.65 16.64 6.63
C GLU A 208 -11.01 17.53 5.55
N THR A 209 -9.95 18.25 5.90
CA THR A 209 -9.20 19.09 4.95
C THR A 209 -8.58 18.24 3.85
N GLN A 210 -7.97 17.10 4.19
CA GLN A 210 -7.42 16.18 3.18
C GLN A 210 -8.49 15.58 2.27
N LYS A 211 -9.68 15.27 2.80
CA LYS A 211 -10.80 14.79 1.97
C LYS A 211 -11.25 15.86 0.98
N LYS A 212 -11.47 17.09 1.44
CA LYS A 212 -11.85 18.22 0.57
C LYS A 212 -10.83 18.47 -0.54
N LEU A 213 -9.54 18.46 -0.23
CA LEU A 213 -8.48 18.62 -1.24
C LEU A 213 -8.49 17.52 -2.30
N LYS A 214 -8.72 16.26 -1.91
CA LYS A 214 -8.84 15.14 -2.85
C LYS A 214 -10.09 15.25 -3.73
N GLU A 215 -11.21 15.65 -3.15
CA GLU A 215 -12.47 15.88 -3.89
C GLU A 215 -12.32 17.02 -4.90
N GLU A 216 -11.69 18.13 -4.52
CA GLU A 216 -11.37 19.23 -5.42
C GLU A 216 -10.43 18.81 -6.55
N GLU A 217 -9.41 18.00 -6.25
CA GLU A 217 -8.50 17.48 -7.28
C GLU A 217 -9.22 16.57 -8.27
N ILE A 218 -10.08 15.67 -7.77
CA ILE A 218 -10.91 14.80 -8.62
C ILE A 218 -11.87 15.65 -9.47
N ALA A 219 -12.51 16.67 -8.89
CA ALA A 219 -13.40 17.57 -9.61
C ALA A 219 -12.67 18.32 -10.74
N ARG A 220 -11.44 18.81 -10.49
CA ARG A 220 -10.61 19.45 -11.52
C ARG A 220 -10.20 18.48 -12.64
N ILE A 221 -9.91 17.22 -12.30
CA ILE A 221 -9.60 16.21 -13.32
C ILE A 221 -10.83 15.93 -14.19
N VAL A 222 -12.02 15.82 -13.58
CA VAL A 222 -13.27 15.57 -14.30
C VAL A 222 -13.66 16.74 -15.21
N THR A 223 -13.50 18.00 -14.75
CA THR A 223 -13.78 19.17 -15.59
C THR A 223 -12.82 19.22 -16.79
N LEU A 224 -11.53 19.00 -16.57
CA LEU A 224 -10.54 18.95 -17.64
C LEU A 224 -10.79 17.81 -18.65
N GLU A 225 -11.27 16.64 -18.19
CA GLU A 225 -11.66 15.56 -19.08
C GLU A 225 -12.91 15.89 -19.91
N ASN A 226 -13.90 16.56 -19.30
CA ASN A 226 -15.12 16.97 -20.01
C ASN A 226 -14.82 18.05 -21.06
N GLU A 227 -14.02 19.06 -20.73
CA GLU A 227 -13.58 20.09 -21.69
C GLU A 227 -12.77 19.50 -22.86
N LYS A 228 -12.00 18.43 -22.62
CA LYS A 228 -11.29 17.73 -23.70
C LYS A 228 -12.26 16.98 -24.61
N LYS A 229 -13.26 16.30 -24.06
CA LYS A 229 -14.29 15.61 -24.84
C LYS A 229 -15.09 16.58 -25.69
N GLU A 230 -15.52 17.71 -25.14
CA GLU A 230 -16.25 18.73 -25.89
C GLU A 230 -15.42 19.29 -27.05
N ARG A 231 -14.12 19.57 -26.83
CA ARG A 231 -13.22 20.01 -27.92
C ARG A 231 -13.00 18.94 -28.99
N GLU A 232 -12.95 17.66 -28.61
CA GLU A 232 -12.86 16.56 -29.59
C GLU A 232 -14.15 16.38 -30.39
N GLU A 233 -15.32 16.52 -29.75
CA GLU A 233 -16.62 16.48 -30.42
C GLU A 233 -16.80 17.67 -31.37
N GLU A 234 -16.38 18.86 -30.97
CA GLU A 234 -16.42 20.04 -31.83
C GLU A 234 -15.51 19.89 -33.06
N LYS A 235 -14.30 19.32 -32.87
CA LYS A 235 -13.41 18.98 -33.99
C LYS A 235 -14.02 17.95 -34.95
N LYS A 236 -14.67 16.91 -34.42
CA LYS A 236 -15.37 15.91 -35.25
C LYS A 236 -16.52 16.53 -36.04
N LYS A 237 -17.30 17.44 -35.43
CA LYS A 237 -18.36 18.18 -36.14
C LYS A 237 -17.80 19.02 -37.29
N LYS A 238 -16.73 19.77 -37.04
CA LYS A 238 -16.05 20.58 -38.07
C LYS A 238 -15.48 19.71 -39.20
N GLU A 239 -14.89 18.56 -38.90
CA GLU A 239 -14.41 17.62 -39.94
C GLU A 239 -15.54 17.04 -40.79
N ILE A 240 -16.70 16.74 -40.20
CA ILE A 240 -17.87 16.24 -40.94
C ILE A 240 -18.43 17.34 -41.86
N GLU A 241 -18.44 18.59 -41.40
CA GLU A 241 -18.94 19.74 -42.17
C GLU A 241 -18.03 20.09 -43.35
N VAL A 242 -16.71 20.09 -43.16
CA VAL A 242 -15.73 20.23 -44.25
C VAL A 242 -15.88 19.12 -45.29
N LYS A 243 -16.01 17.85 -44.85
CA LYS A 243 -16.25 16.72 -45.77
C LYS A 243 -17.55 16.84 -46.56
N LYS A 244 -18.60 17.44 -45.99
CA LYS A 244 -19.86 17.70 -46.70
C LYS A 244 -19.71 18.80 -47.75
N MET A 245 -18.96 19.87 -47.46
CA MET A 245 -18.69 20.91 -48.45
C MET A 245 -17.83 20.38 -49.61
N ASP A 246 -16.78 19.62 -49.31
CA ASP A 246 -15.93 18.98 -50.34
C ASP A 246 -16.73 17.99 -51.24
N PHE A 247 -17.79 17.37 -50.71
CA PHE A 247 -18.66 16.47 -51.49
C PHE A 247 -19.59 17.25 -52.42
N LEU A 248 -20.19 18.35 -51.94
CA LEU A 248 -21.05 19.21 -52.75
C LEU A 248 -20.26 19.94 -53.86
N GLU A 249 -19.02 20.33 -53.59
CA GLU A 249 -18.14 20.95 -54.58
C GLU A 249 -17.72 19.94 -55.67
N LYS A 250 -17.57 18.65 -55.34
CA LYS A 250 -17.30 17.59 -56.32
C LYS A 250 -18.52 17.15 -57.14
N GLU A 251 -19.74 17.33 -56.63
CA GLU A 251 -20.97 17.10 -57.42
C GLU A 251 -21.27 18.28 -58.36
N GLY A 252 -20.85 19.51 -58.02
CA GLY A 252 -20.98 20.69 -58.90
C GLY A 252 -20.05 20.74 -60.12
N VAL A 253 -19.05 19.85 -60.22
CA VAL A 253 -18.03 19.86 -61.31
C VAL A 253 -18.23 18.72 -62.32
N LYS A 254 -19.33 17.95 -62.23
CA LYS A 254 -19.60 16.83 -63.15
C LYS A 254 -20.60 17.09 -64.28
N GLU A 255 -21.05 18.34 -64.47
CA GLU A 255 -21.98 18.69 -65.57
C GLU A 255 -21.37 19.45 -66.76
N GLU A 256 -20.06 19.60 -66.85
CA GLU A 256 -19.42 20.13 -68.07
C GLU A 256 -18.22 19.31 -68.49
N ASN A 257 -18.18 18.96 -69.78
CA ASN A 257 -17.15 18.24 -70.52
C ASN A 257 -17.28 16.71 -70.62
N THR A 258 -18.29 16.29 -71.38
CA THR A 258 -18.08 15.24 -72.39
C THR A 258 -17.83 15.92 -73.73
N VAL A 259 -16.68 15.63 -74.40
CA VAL A 259 -16.48 15.59 -75.87
C VAL A 259 -14.97 15.56 -76.23
N VAL A 260 -14.58 14.44 -76.84
CA VAL A 260 -13.61 14.27 -77.96
C VAL A 260 -12.09 14.19 -77.70
N ASN A 261 -11.62 12.93 -77.81
CA ASN A 261 -10.53 12.37 -78.63
C ASN A 261 -9.14 13.04 -78.75
N SER A 262 -8.17 12.11 -78.79
CA SER A 262 -7.07 12.01 -79.77
C SER A 262 -5.64 12.30 -79.27
N SER A 263 -4.95 11.21 -78.97
CA SER A 263 -3.68 10.79 -79.59
C SER A 263 -2.36 11.55 -79.35
N LYS A 264 -1.35 10.71 -79.02
CA LYS A 264 0.05 10.69 -79.48
C LYS A 264 1.13 11.50 -78.76
N ASP A 265 2.02 10.71 -78.15
CA ASP A 265 3.46 10.59 -78.39
C ASP A 265 4.45 11.72 -78.02
N ASN A 266 5.49 11.22 -77.32
CA ASN A 266 6.91 11.55 -77.33
C ASN A 266 7.47 12.57 -76.31
N GLU A 267 8.20 11.97 -75.38
CA GLU A 267 9.58 12.27 -74.96
C GLU A 267 10.22 13.55 -75.53
N ILE A 268 10.79 14.37 -74.63
CA ILE A 268 12.22 14.74 -74.60
C ILE A 268 12.47 15.50 -73.29
N GLY A 269 13.51 15.10 -72.56
CA GLY A 269 13.93 15.73 -71.32
C GLY A 269 14.79 16.99 -71.52
N SER A 270 14.93 17.78 -70.46
CA SER A 270 16.22 18.09 -69.82
C SER A 270 16.05 19.13 -68.72
N SER A 271 16.39 18.70 -67.50
CA SER A 271 17.25 19.37 -66.50
C SER A 271 17.20 20.90 -66.31
N ASN A 272 16.81 21.35 -65.11
CA ASN A 272 17.77 21.84 -64.09
C ASN A 272 17.07 22.30 -62.79
N THR A 273 17.34 21.54 -61.72
CA THR A 273 17.92 21.92 -60.41
C THR A 273 17.59 23.30 -59.80
N ILE A 274 17.01 23.32 -58.58
CA ILE A 274 17.68 23.63 -57.28
C ILE A 274 16.67 23.56 -56.09
N ASN A 275 17.01 22.67 -55.15
CA ASN A 275 16.72 22.53 -53.71
C ASN A 275 15.76 23.50 -52.98
N THR A 276 14.88 22.93 -52.13
CA THR A 276 15.05 22.97 -50.65
C THR A 276 14.09 22.03 -49.91
N ASP A 277 14.60 21.49 -48.81
CA ASP A 277 14.11 20.42 -47.94
C ASP A 277 12.67 20.50 -47.41
N LYS A 278 12.02 19.33 -47.25
CA LYS A 278 11.36 18.90 -46.00
C LYS A 278 10.83 17.45 -46.03
N THR A 279 11.71 16.55 -45.61
CA THR A 279 11.53 15.46 -44.64
C THR A 279 10.23 14.64 -44.58
N ASP A 280 10.40 13.39 -45.02
CA ASP A 280 9.72 12.14 -44.66
C ASP A 280 9.41 11.97 -43.16
N ILE A 281 8.13 11.83 -42.78
CA ILE A 281 7.72 11.31 -41.45
C ILE A 281 6.55 10.29 -41.54
N SER A 282 5.95 10.03 -42.71
CA SER A 282 4.71 9.25 -42.79
C SER A 282 4.85 7.75 -43.07
N ASN A 283 6.06 7.23 -43.36
CA ASN A 283 6.24 5.84 -43.81
C ASN A 283 6.71 4.83 -42.73
N GLU A 284 7.09 5.27 -41.53
CA GLU A 284 7.55 4.38 -40.45
C GLU A 284 6.37 3.66 -39.76
N ARG A 285 5.23 4.34 -39.59
CA ARG A 285 4.07 3.82 -38.83
C ARG A 285 3.33 2.71 -39.58
N THR A 286 3.23 2.80 -40.90
CA THR A 286 2.61 1.77 -41.75
C THR A 286 3.49 0.52 -41.86
N ARG A 287 4.84 0.66 -41.84
CA ARG A 287 5.75 -0.50 -41.77
C ARG A 287 5.68 -1.22 -40.42
N GLN A 288 5.57 -0.50 -39.30
CA GLN A 288 5.47 -1.13 -37.98
C GLN A 288 4.18 -1.97 -37.81
N VAL A 289 3.06 -1.52 -38.35
CA VAL A 289 1.79 -2.27 -38.26
C VAL A 289 1.81 -3.56 -39.09
N ILE A 290 2.48 -3.56 -40.25
CA ILE A 290 2.61 -4.76 -41.10
C ILE A 290 3.50 -5.82 -40.43
N VAL A 291 4.58 -5.41 -39.77
CA VAL A 291 5.48 -6.31 -39.03
C VAL A 291 4.77 -6.95 -37.83
N ILE A 292 3.98 -6.17 -37.08
CA ILE A 292 3.20 -6.69 -35.94
C ILE A 292 2.14 -7.69 -36.40
N LYS A 293 1.46 -7.43 -37.53
CA LYS A 293 0.44 -8.34 -38.07
C LYS A 293 1.04 -9.67 -38.56
N HIS A 294 2.25 -9.63 -39.13
CA HIS A 294 2.98 -10.83 -39.54
C HIS A 294 3.52 -11.62 -38.33
N TRP A 295 3.95 -10.93 -37.26
CA TRP A 295 4.42 -11.55 -36.02
C TRP A 295 3.28 -12.25 -35.25
N ILE A 296 2.10 -11.61 -35.17
CA ILE A 296 0.91 -12.20 -34.53
C ILE A 296 0.44 -13.45 -35.29
N ASN A 297 0.45 -13.41 -36.63
CA ASN A 297 0.09 -14.59 -37.43
C ASN A 297 1.12 -15.73 -37.32
N GLN A 298 2.40 -15.44 -37.08
CA GLN A 298 3.40 -16.47 -36.78
C GLN A 298 3.22 -17.11 -35.39
N ILE A 299 2.70 -16.37 -34.41
CA ILE A 299 2.42 -16.89 -33.06
C ILE A 299 1.17 -17.80 -33.07
N SER A 300 0.18 -17.46 -33.89
CA SER A 300 -1.01 -18.31 -34.09
C SER A 300 -0.68 -19.65 -34.77
N ALA A 301 0.31 -19.67 -35.67
CA ALA A 301 0.65 -20.85 -36.47
C ALA A 301 1.59 -21.87 -35.78
N LYS A 302 2.23 -21.53 -34.65
CA LYS A 302 3.15 -22.42 -33.93
C LYS A 302 2.69 -22.59 -32.48
N GLY A 303 2.00 -23.69 -32.21
CA GLY A 303 1.36 -23.99 -30.92
C GLY A 303 2.29 -23.99 -29.69
N ILE A 304 1.67 -24.03 -28.51
CA ILE A 304 2.11 -24.20 -27.09
C ILE A 304 3.54 -23.74 -26.70
N ALA A 305 4.59 -24.16 -27.42
CA ALA A 305 5.98 -23.78 -27.14
C ALA A 305 6.29 -22.29 -27.36
N SER A 306 5.61 -21.63 -28.30
CA SER A 306 5.73 -20.17 -28.50
C SER A 306 5.12 -19.38 -27.33
N TYR A 307 4.01 -19.85 -26.78
CA TYR A 307 3.35 -19.25 -25.62
C TYR A 307 4.21 -19.33 -24.36
N THR A 308 4.94 -20.43 -24.15
CA THR A 308 5.88 -20.54 -23.03
C THR A 308 7.04 -19.55 -23.13
N ALA A 309 7.56 -19.30 -24.33
CA ALA A 309 8.64 -18.32 -24.54
C ALA A 309 8.14 -16.88 -24.32
N VAL A 310 6.93 -16.55 -24.78
CA VAL A 310 6.31 -15.25 -24.55
C VAL A 310 5.99 -15.03 -23.07
N LEU A 311 5.47 -16.05 -22.37
CA LEU A 311 5.21 -15.97 -20.93
C LEU A 311 6.50 -15.80 -20.12
N LEU A 312 7.58 -16.52 -20.46
CA LEU A 312 8.88 -16.34 -19.82
C LEU A 312 9.44 -14.94 -20.06
N PHE A 313 9.26 -14.38 -21.25
CA PHE A 313 9.67 -13.00 -21.55
C PHE A 313 8.84 -11.99 -20.74
N ILE A 314 7.53 -12.20 -20.60
CA ILE A 314 6.65 -11.36 -19.77
C ILE A 314 7.06 -11.45 -18.29
N PHE A 315 7.35 -12.65 -17.77
CA PHE A 315 7.82 -12.82 -16.39
C PHE A 315 9.20 -12.19 -16.16
N ALA A 316 10.14 -12.33 -17.09
CA ALA A 316 11.45 -11.67 -17.04
C ALA A 316 11.30 -10.13 -17.08
N PHE A 317 10.37 -9.62 -17.88
CA PHE A 317 10.09 -8.19 -17.98
C PHE A 317 9.42 -7.65 -16.72
N LEU A 318 8.46 -8.38 -16.15
CA LEU A 318 7.78 -8.03 -14.89
C LEU A 318 8.73 -8.04 -13.69
N THR A 319 9.66 -9.00 -13.64
CA THR A 319 10.70 -9.05 -12.58
C THR A 319 11.70 -7.89 -12.69
N LEU A 320 12.06 -7.48 -13.91
CA LEU A 320 12.89 -6.30 -14.17
C LEU A 320 12.19 -4.99 -13.80
N LEU A 321 10.89 -4.88 -14.09
CA LEU A 321 10.08 -3.72 -13.70
C LEU A 321 9.83 -3.66 -12.18
N ARG A 322 9.73 -4.82 -11.50
CA ARG A 322 9.61 -4.89 -10.03
C ARG A 322 10.84 -4.32 -9.34
N LYS A 323 12.05 -4.64 -9.82
CA LYS A 323 13.30 -4.09 -9.27
C LYS A 323 13.42 -2.56 -9.44
N ARG A 324 12.70 -1.96 -10.38
CA ARG A 324 12.75 -0.51 -10.67
C ARG A 324 11.59 0.30 -10.10
N GLY A 325 10.67 -0.31 -9.33
CA GLY A 325 9.55 0.40 -8.70
C GLY A 325 8.55 1.03 -9.68
N ARG A 326 8.59 0.66 -10.97
CA ARG A 326 7.75 1.23 -12.04
C ARG A 326 6.56 0.35 -12.44
N LEU A 327 6.29 -0.73 -11.71
CA LEU A 327 5.20 -1.66 -12.02
C LEU A 327 3.83 -1.02 -11.91
N SER A 328 3.57 -0.18 -10.90
CA SER A 328 2.27 0.47 -10.70
C SER A 328 1.86 1.31 -11.91
N LEU A 329 2.78 2.13 -12.41
CA LEU A 329 2.58 3.01 -13.57
C LEU A 329 2.31 2.24 -14.88
N VAL A 330 2.92 1.07 -15.05
CA VAL A 330 2.70 0.24 -16.25
C VAL A 330 1.38 -0.52 -16.14
N LEU A 331 1.08 -1.10 -14.98
CA LEU A 331 -0.19 -1.79 -14.71
C LEU A 331 -1.39 -0.85 -14.83
N GLU A 332 -1.26 0.38 -14.33
CA GLU A 332 -2.33 1.40 -14.42
C GLU A 332 -2.62 1.79 -15.87
N LYS A 333 -1.57 1.95 -16.70
CA LYS A 333 -1.73 2.18 -18.14
C LYS A 333 -2.29 0.97 -18.89
N LEU A 334 -1.91 -0.24 -18.51
CA LEU A 334 -2.42 -1.47 -19.10
C LEU A 334 -3.90 -1.66 -18.74
N TRP A 335 -4.27 -1.37 -17.50
CA TRP A 335 -5.65 -1.37 -17.02
C TRP A 335 -6.50 -0.30 -17.72
N GLN A 336 -5.97 0.91 -17.89
CA GLN A 336 -6.62 1.97 -18.67
C GLN A 336 -6.82 1.55 -20.14
N THR A 337 -5.85 0.87 -20.73
CA THR A 337 -5.95 0.40 -22.13
C THR A 337 -7.01 -0.70 -22.27
N ILE A 338 -7.10 -1.62 -21.31
CA ILE A 338 -8.15 -2.65 -21.27
C ILE A 338 -9.54 -2.01 -21.06
N LYS A 339 -9.63 -1.00 -20.19
CA LYS A 339 -10.88 -0.25 -19.94
C LYS A 339 -11.33 0.57 -21.17
N MET A 340 -10.39 1.13 -21.92
CA MET A 340 -10.66 1.80 -23.20
C MET A 340 -11.10 0.79 -24.27
N GLY A 341 -10.43 -0.37 -24.37
CA GLY A 341 -10.76 -1.41 -25.35
C GLY A 341 -12.13 -2.03 -25.13
N THR A 342 -12.48 -2.35 -23.88
CA THR A 342 -13.81 -2.90 -23.52
C THR A 342 -14.95 -1.91 -23.72
N LYS A 343 -14.68 -0.61 -23.70
CA LYS A 343 -15.68 0.43 -23.98
C LYS A 343 -15.99 0.59 -25.48
N VAL A 344 -15.08 0.18 -26.36
CA VAL A 344 -15.25 0.23 -27.83
C VAL A 344 -15.95 -1.01 -28.37
N THR A 345 -15.97 -2.13 -27.63
CA THR A 345 -16.63 -3.38 -28.06
C THR A 345 -18.12 -3.47 -27.66
N TYR A 346 -18.61 -2.53 -26.85
CA TYR A 346 -20.02 -2.46 -26.39
C TYR A 346 -20.78 -1.23 -26.91
N MET A 347 -20.33 -0.65 -28.03
CA MET A 347 -21.12 0.21 -28.92
C MET A 347 -21.11 -0.41 -30.31
#